data_AF-A0AAW0DZX7-F1
#
_entry.id   AF-A0AAW0DZX7-F1
#
_cell.length_a   1.000
_cell.length_b   1.000
_cell.length_c   1.000
_cell.angle_alpha   90.00
_cell.angle_beta   90.00
_cell.angle_gamma   90.00
#
_symmetry.space_group_name_H-M   'P 1'
#
loop_
_entity.id
_entity.type
_entity.pdbx_description
1 polymer ?
#
loop_
_entity_poly.entity_id
_entity_poly.type
_entity_poly.pdbx_seq_one_letter_code
_entity_poly.pdbx_strand_id
1 'polypeptide(L)'
;MDTYGEEATIIGSAAGLKDDDEVLGQYREAGVLLWRGFTLDNVMSQVFGNQNDLGKGRQMPVHFGSTKHHFHTISSPLATQIPQAAGVAYALRRDPERRDKSVAACYFGEGAASEGDFHAGMMLASTVPSPVVFIARNNGFAISTPATEQYYGDGIASRGPGYGIDTVRVDGNDVLAVLTAVREARRRALEQGRAVLVEAMSYRVGHHSTSDDSFAYRPRSEVEDRKKVDNPIVRFRLFLESKGWWDATSEEELKKRHRNDVMKALKAAENAPRPELSELFTDVYGGEEPWNLREQREELTALLKKYGNSWEPWKKELARFKNNGEDLLKSK
;
A
#
# COMPACT_ATOMS: atom_id res chain seq x y z
N MET A 1 -7.28 -5.58 -5.27
CA MET A 1 -7.08 -6.33 -4.01
C MET A 1 -7.92 -5.64 -2.95
N ASP A 2 -8.69 -6.39 -2.16
CA ASP A 2 -9.48 -5.82 -1.06
C ASP A 2 -8.67 -5.77 0.25
N THR A 3 -9.22 -5.13 1.27
CA THR A 3 -8.61 -5.04 2.62
C THR A 3 -9.60 -5.46 3.70
N TYR A 4 -10.62 -6.26 3.32
CA TYR A 4 -11.72 -6.59 4.23
C TYR A 4 -11.25 -7.44 5.40
N GLY A 5 -11.55 -6.97 6.61
CA GLY A 5 -11.13 -7.55 7.87
C GLY A 5 -9.87 -6.90 8.44
N GLU A 6 -9.10 -6.15 7.65
CA GLU A 6 -7.80 -5.60 8.05
C GLU A 6 -7.86 -4.09 8.34
N GLU A 7 -9.05 -3.47 8.29
CA GLU A 7 -9.24 -2.03 8.33
C GLU A 7 -8.75 -1.39 9.64
N ALA A 8 -8.99 -2.03 10.79
CA ALA A 8 -8.51 -1.54 12.08
C ALA A 8 -6.98 -1.52 12.17
N THR A 9 -6.31 -2.52 11.59
CA THR A 9 -4.84 -2.55 11.54
C THR A 9 -4.32 -1.39 10.68
N ILE A 10 -4.91 -1.18 9.51
CA ILE A 10 -4.48 -0.14 8.56
C ILE A 10 -4.73 1.25 9.13
N ILE A 11 -5.95 1.53 9.62
CA ILE A 11 -6.34 2.86 10.12
C ILE A 11 -5.74 3.14 11.49
N GLY A 12 -5.75 2.17 12.40
CA GLY A 12 -5.17 2.31 13.74
C GLY A 12 -3.68 2.60 13.70
N SER A 13 -2.94 1.91 12.81
CA SER A 13 -1.51 2.17 12.63
C SER A 13 -1.25 3.53 11.98
N ALA A 14 -1.99 3.91 10.95
CA ALA A 14 -1.87 5.23 10.33
C ALA A 14 -2.10 6.38 11.34
N ALA A 15 -3.09 6.24 12.22
CA ALA A 15 -3.38 7.18 13.29
C ALA A 15 -2.33 7.20 14.43
N GLY A 16 -1.50 6.15 14.51
CA GLY A 16 -0.40 6.02 15.46
C GLY A 16 0.92 6.61 14.98
N LEU A 17 1.05 6.82 13.67
CA LEU A 17 2.20 7.46 13.03
C LEU A 17 1.98 8.98 12.93
N LYS A 18 3.06 9.72 12.65
CA LYS A 18 2.99 11.11 12.22
C LYS A 18 2.94 11.20 10.70
N ASP A 19 2.49 12.34 10.19
CA ASP A 19 2.39 12.60 8.75
C ASP A 19 3.76 12.63 8.06
N ASP A 20 4.81 12.98 8.81
CA ASP A 20 6.20 13.00 8.37
C ASP A 20 6.96 11.70 8.70
N ASP A 21 6.29 10.60 9.06
CA ASP A 21 6.92 9.28 9.09
C ASP A 21 6.87 8.65 7.69
N GLU A 22 7.96 8.04 7.23
CA GLU A 22 7.97 7.35 5.93
C GLU A 22 7.21 6.03 6.03
N VAL A 23 6.41 5.70 5.02
CA VAL A 23 5.64 4.46 4.94
C VAL A 23 6.04 3.66 3.72
N LEU A 24 6.37 2.39 3.97
CA LEU A 24 6.64 1.39 2.95
C LEU A 24 5.60 0.27 3.08
N GLY A 25 4.77 0.11 2.05
CA GLY A 25 3.67 -0.86 2.05
C GLY A 25 3.95 -2.10 1.21
N GLN A 26 3.01 -3.05 1.25
CA GLN A 26 3.03 -4.25 0.41
C GLN A 26 2.05 -4.11 -0.77
N TYR A 27 0.77 -3.83 -0.50
CA TYR A 27 -0.30 -3.55 -1.49
C TYR A 27 -1.71 -3.52 -0.85
N ARG A 28 -1.85 -3.74 0.46
CA ARG A 28 -3.14 -3.70 1.18
C ARG A 28 -3.25 -2.50 2.13
N GLU A 29 -2.41 -1.48 1.94
CA GLU A 29 -2.27 -0.36 2.86
C GLU A 29 -2.89 0.95 2.34
N ALA A 30 -3.76 0.91 1.33
CA ALA A 30 -4.38 2.10 0.75
C ALA A 30 -5.08 2.99 1.80
N GLY A 31 -5.61 2.39 2.88
CA GLY A 31 -6.20 3.12 3.99
C GLY A 31 -5.21 4.06 4.73
N VAL A 32 -3.90 3.76 4.74
CA VAL A 32 -2.88 4.66 5.31
C VAL A 32 -2.77 5.93 4.48
N LEU A 33 -2.78 5.80 3.15
CA LEU A 33 -2.78 6.95 2.23
C LEU A 33 -4.05 7.78 2.38
N LEU A 34 -5.23 7.13 2.43
CA LEU A 34 -6.50 7.81 2.63
C LEU A 34 -6.52 8.58 3.96
N TRP A 35 -6.01 7.98 5.05
CA TRP A 35 -5.86 8.63 6.34
C TRP A 35 -5.00 9.91 6.26
N ARG A 36 -3.93 9.87 5.48
CA ARG A 36 -3.03 11.00 5.25
C ARG A 36 -3.55 12.02 4.23
N GLY A 37 -4.79 11.88 3.74
CA GLY A 37 -5.41 12.85 2.82
C GLY A 37 -5.17 12.59 1.34
N PHE A 38 -4.67 11.41 0.97
CA PHE A 38 -4.70 10.96 -0.43
C PHE A 38 -6.15 10.84 -0.89
N THR A 39 -6.50 11.49 -2.00
CA THR A 39 -7.92 11.65 -2.38
C THR A 39 -8.46 10.41 -3.09
N LEU A 40 -9.78 10.23 -3.09
CA LEU A 40 -10.44 9.20 -3.89
C LEU A 40 -10.16 9.37 -5.38
N ASP A 41 -10.01 10.61 -5.86
CA ASP A 41 -9.62 10.88 -7.24
C ASP A 41 -8.21 10.36 -7.54
N ASN A 42 -7.26 10.49 -6.60
CA ASN A 42 -5.93 9.92 -6.75
C ASN A 42 -5.97 8.38 -6.76
N VAL A 43 -6.74 7.76 -5.86
CA VAL A 43 -6.93 6.31 -5.83
C VAL A 43 -7.49 5.81 -7.16
N MET A 44 -8.58 6.41 -7.64
CA MET A 44 -9.22 6.00 -8.88
C MET A 44 -8.32 6.25 -10.09
N SER A 45 -7.59 7.37 -10.11
CA SER A 45 -6.70 7.68 -11.22
C SER A 45 -5.57 6.65 -11.38
N GLN A 46 -4.98 6.20 -10.27
CA GLN A 46 -3.98 5.12 -10.29
C GLN A 46 -4.58 3.79 -10.72
N VAL A 47 -5.78 3.44 -10.21
CA VAL A 47 -6.45 2.18 -10.59
C VAL A 47 -6.80 2.15 -12.08
N PHE A 48 -7.18 3.28 -12.68
CA PHE A 48 -7.47 3.38 -14.11
C PHE A 48 -6.23 3.62 -14.97
N GLY A 49 -5.09 3.97 -14.36
CA GLY A 49 -3.87 4.38 -15.07
C GLY A 49 -4.12 5.55 -16.02
N ASN A 50 -4.89 6.54 -15.57
CA ASN A 50 -5.25 7.72 -16.38
C ASN A 50 -4.22 8.85 -16.23
N GLN A 51 -4.37 9.94 -17.00
CA GLN A 51 -3.44 11.08 -17.00
C GLN A 51 -3.25 11.80 -15.65
N ASN A 52 -4.15 11.59 -14.69
CA ASN A 52 -4.07 12.18 -13.35
C ASN A 52 -3.40 11.24 -12.34
N ASP A 53 -3.00 10.04 -12.76
CA ASP A 53 -2.18 9.14 -11.94
C ASP A 53 -0.78 9.73 -11.74
N LEU A 54 -0.37 9.89 -10.48
CA LEU A 54 0.98 10.32 -10.13
C LEU A 54 2.04 9.31 -10.59
N GLY A 55 1.67 8.03 -10.74
CA GLY A 55 2.49 6.95 -11.28
C GLY A 55 2.49 6.84 -12.80
N LYS A 56 1.83 7.77 -13.50
CA LYS A 56 1.79 7.84 -14.98
C LYS A 56 1.26 6.56 -15.65
N GLY A 57 0.39 5.81 -14.98
CA GLY A 57 -0.21 4.58 -15.49
C GLY A 57 0.78 3.44 -15.75
N ARG A 58 1.98 3.48 -15.14
CA ARG A 58 3.07 2.52 -15.42
C ARG A 58 2.97 1.22 -14.64
N GLN A 59 2.28 1.25 -13.50
CA GLN A 59 2.16 0.12 -12.59
C GLN A 59 0.75 -0.45 -12.64
N MET A 60 0.61 -1.71 -12.21
CA MET A 60 -0.70 -2.33 -12.05
C MET A 60 -1.58 -1.59 -11.02
N PRO A 61 -2.91 -1.74 -11.08
CA PRO A 61 -3.80 -1.15 -10.09
C PRO A 61 -3.41 -1.55 -8.66
N VAL A 62 -3.64 -0.64 -7.70
CA VAL A 62 -3.31 -0.79 -6.27
C VAL A 62 -1.83 -0.54 -5.93
N HIS A 63 -0.98 -0.26 -6.92
CA HIS A 63 0.41 0.14 -6.69
C HIS A 63 0.54 1.65 -6.42
N PHE A 64 -0.06 2.09 -5.32
CA PHE A 64 -0.07 3.50 -4.96
C PHE A 64 1.30 4.00 -4.47
N GLY A 65 1.54 5.30 -4.63
CA GLY A 65 2.72 5.99 -4.12
C GLY A 65 2.48 7.49 -4.05
N SER A 66 3.05 8.17 -3.06
CA SER A 66 2.96 9.62 -2.95
C SER A 66 4.04 10.22 -2.07
N THR A 67 4.97 10.95 -2.69
CA THR A 67 6.02 11.71 -1.97
C THR A 67 5.42 12.73 -1.01
N LYS A 68 4.32 13.40 -1.39
CA LYS A 68 3.62 14.38 -0.55
C LYS A 68 3.13 13.78 0.78
N HIS A 69 2.75 12.51 0.77
CA HIS A 69 2.17 11.82 1.93
C HIS A 69 3.17 10.87 2.59
N HIS A 70 4.47 11.00 2.27
CA HIS A 70 5.55 10.15 2.80
C HIS A 70 5.23 8.65 2.65
N PHE A 71 4.72 8.26 1.48
CA PHE A 71 4.35 6.89 1.17
C PHE A 71 5.11 6.43 -0.08
N HIS A 72 6.06 5.53 0.11
CA HIS A 72 6.87 4.97 -0.96
C HIS A 72 6.01 4.13 -1.90
N THR A 73 6.26 4.25 -3.21
CA THR A 73 5.49 3.54 -4.23
C THR A 73 5.59 2.04 -4.04
N ILE A 74 4.43 1.38 -4.01
CA ILE A 74 4.32 -0.07 -3.93
C ILE A 74 5.00 -0.75 -5.13
N SER A 75 5.64 -1.89 -4.86
CA SER A 75 6.15 -2.82 -5.86
C SER A 75 5.57 -4.21 -5.68
N SER A 76 5.49 -4.99 -6.77
CA SER A 76 4.91 -6.34 -6.74
C SER A 76 5.76 -7.36 -5.95
N PRO A 77 7.11 -7.37 -6.09
CA PRO A 77 7.95 -8.33 -5.39
C PRO A 77 7.82 -8.22 -3.87
N LEU A 78 7.39 -9.31 -3.23
CA LEU A 78 7.16 -9.37 -1.80
C LEU A 78 8.45 -9.12 -1.02
N ALA A 79 8.29 -8.52 0.16
CA ALA A 79 9.34 -8.26 1.15
C ALA A 79 10.48 -7.32 0.73
N THR A 80 10.62 -6.96 -0.54
CA THR A 80 11.69 -6.06 -1.02
C THR A 80 11.70 -4.70 -0.31
N GLN A 81 10.54 -4.23 0.15
CA GLN A 81 10.39 -2.99 0.90
C GLN A 81 10.93 -3.09 2.34
N ILE A 82 11.14 -4.29 2.89
CA ILE A 82 11.57 -4.50 4.27
C ILE A 82 13.03 -4.05 4.49
N PRO A 83 14.03 -4.51 3.71
CA PRO A 83 15.39 -3.97 3.83
C PRO A 83 15.48 -2.50 3.37
N GLN A 84 14.64 -2.08 2.41
CA GLN A 84 14.54 -0.67 2.02
C GLN A 84 14.10 0.21 3.19
N ALA A 85 13.11 -0.23 3.98
CA ALA A 85 12.63 0.50 5.16
C ALA A 85 13.72 0.65 6.22
N ALA A 86 14.54 -0.39 6.44
CA ALA A 86 15.70 -0.31 7.33
C ALA A 86 16.73 0.72 6.85
N GLY A 87 16.96 0.81 5.53
CA GLY A 87 17.81 1.83 4.91
C GLY A 87 17.22 3.25 5.01
N VAL A 88 15.92 3.42 4.76
CA VAL A 88 15.20 4.70 4.92
C VAL A 88 15.30 5.18 6.37
N ALA A 89 15.00 4.31 7.34
CA ALA A 89 15.13 4.67 8.75
C ALA A 89 16.56 5.05 9.15
N TYR A 90 17.57 4.35 8.61
CA TYR A 90 18.96 4.74 8.83
C TYR A 90 19.26 6.13 8.28
N ALA A 91 18.73 6.48 7.10
CA ALA A 91 18.84 7.83 6.55
C ALA A 91 18.14 8.86 7.46
N LEU A 92 16.92 8.57 7.94
CA LEU A 92 16.19 9.43 8.89
C LEU A 92 16.98 9.68 10.18
N ARG A 93 17.66 8.66 10.70
CA ARG A 93 18.50 8.78 11.90
C ARG A 93 19.72 9.68 11.68
N ARG A 94 20.22 9.77 10.44
CA ARG A 94 21.39 10.57 10.07
C ARG A 94 21.06 12.00 9.66
N ASP A 95 19.83 12.24 9.23
CA ASP A 95 19.33 13.57 8.88
C ASP A 95 19.12 14.42 10.14
N PRO A 96 19.88 15.51 10.35
CA PRO A 96 19.74 16.35 11.55
C PRO A 96 18.34 16.94 11.75
N GLU A 97 17.57 17.16 10.68
CA GLU A 97 16.23 17.75 10.76
C GLU A 97 15.18 16.73 11.23
N ARG A 98 15.36 15.46 10.87
CA ARG A 98 14.42 14.36 11.11
C ARG A 98 14.86 13.36 12.18
N ARG A 99 16.13 13.40 12.57
CA ARG A 99 16.70 12.57 13.63
C ARG A 99 15.88 12.74 14.91
N ASP A 100 15.53 11.61 15.51
CA ASP A 100 14.71 11.50 16.74
C ASP A 100 13.28 12.04 16.61
N LYS A 101 12.83 12.34 15.38
CA LYS A 101 11.49 12.84 15.10
C LYS A 101 10.69 11.93 14.20
N SER A 102 11.31 11.34 13.17
CA SER A 102 10.62 10.52 12.15
C SER A 102 11.10 9.06 12.17
N VAL A 103 10.18 8.13 11.93
CA VAL A 103 10.48 6.70 11.74
C VAL A 103 10.18 6.27 10.29
N ALA A 104 10.66 5.09 9.91
CA ALA A 104 10.07 4.35 8.78
C ALA A 104 9.09 3.30 9.31
N ALA A 105 7.85 3.30 8.82
CA ALA A 105 6.88 2.24 9.06
C ALA A 105 6.84 1.30 7.86
N CYS A 106 6.99 0.00 8.10
CA CYS A 106 7.07 -1.01 7.06
C CYS A 106 5.98 -2.06 7.25
N TYR A 107 5.04 -2.13 6.32
CA TYR A 107 3.95 -3.09 6.33
C TYR A 107 4.28 -4.31 5.48
N PHE A 108 3.91 -5.49 5.98
CA PHE A 108 4.01 -6.75 5.25
C PHE A 108 3.04 -7.79 5.83
N GLY A 109 2.63 -8.77 5.02
CA GLY A 109 1.85 -9.92 5.45
C GLY A 109 2.73 -11.03 6.02
N GLU A 110 2.13 -11.99 6.74
CA GLU A 110 2.86 -13.11 7.33
C GLU A 110 3.55 -13.99 6.28
N GLY A 111 3.00 -14.08 5.06
CA GLY A 111 3.66 -14.78 3.97
C GLY A 111 4.91 -14.08 3.44
N ALA A 112 4.91 -12.75 3.38
CA ALA A 112 6.10 -11.99 2.97
C ALA A 112 7.23 -12.14 4.01
N ALA A 113 6.91 -12.45 5.27
CA ALA A 113 7.90 -12.72 6.30
C ALA A 113 8.66 -14.06 6.09
N SER A 114 8.26 -14.90 5.14
CA SER A 114 9.01 -16.11 4.74
C SER A 114 10.07 -15.84 3.66
N GLU A 115 10.08 -14.65 3.05
CA GLU A 115 11.08 -14.26 2.06
C GLU A 115 12.44 -13.97 2.71
N GLY A 116 13.53 -14.15 1.96
CA GLY A 116 14.89 -13.86 2.44
C GLY A 116 15.10 -12.38 2.82
N ASP A 117 14.41 -11.48 2.12
CA ASP A 117 14.48 -10.04 2.38
C ASP A 117 13.90 -9.65 3.75
N PHE A 118 12.96 -10.43 4.29
CA PHE A 118 12.52 -10.25 5.69
C PHE A 118 13.69 -10.44 6.65
N HIS A 119 14.43 -11.54 6.52
CA HIS A 119 15.60 -11.80 7.35
C HIS A 119 16.66 -10.70 7.19
N ALA A 120 16.97 -10.31 5.95
CA ALA A 120 17.95 -9.28 5.67
C ALA A 120 17.56 -7.92 6.28
N GLY A 121 16.30 -7.51 6.15
CA GLY A 121 15.80 -6.25 6.71
C GLY A 121 15.78 -6.24 8.23
N MET A 122 15.37 -7.33 8.87
CA MET A 122 15.40 -7.48 10.33
C MET A 122 16.84 -7.46 10.88
N MET A 123 17.76 -8.16 10.24
CA MET A 123 19.19 -8.14 10.59
C MET A 123 19.81 -6.74 10.41
N LEU A 124 19.49 -6.06 9.31
CA LEU A 124 19.98 -4.71 9.05
C LEU A 124 19.49 -3.74 10.13
N ALA A 125 18.20 -3.75 10.45
CA ALA A 125 17.63 -2.86 11.45
C ALA A 125 18.01 -3.20 12.90
N SER A 126 18.50 -4.42 13.15
CA SER A 126 19.08 -4.84 14.42
C SER A 126 20.51 -4.31 14.62
N THR A 127 21.33 -4.38 13.57
CA THR A 127 22.76 -4.07 13.64
C THR A 127 23.09 -2.61 13.32
N VAL A 128 22.23 -1.95 12.54
CA VAL A 128 22.35 -0.54 12.17
C VAL A 128 21.29 0.26 12.94
N PRO A 129 21.60 1.47 13.46
CA PRO A 129 20.64 2.32 14.15
C PRO A 129 19.51 2.81 13.23
N SER A 130 18.51 1.97 13.03
CA SER A 130 17.38 2.18 12.13
C SER A 130 16.08 2.22 12.95
N PRO A 131 15.52 3.41 13.24
CA PRO A 131 14.22 3.56 13.90
C PRO A 131 13.07 3.13 12.97
N VAL A 132 12.89 1.83 12.81
CA VAL A 132 11.84 1.22 11.97
C VAL A 132 10.72 0.67 12.86
N VAL A 133 9.47 0.86 12.44
CA VAL A 133 8.32 0.12 12.98
C VAL A 133 7.89 -0.90 11.94
N PHE A 134 8.24 -2.17 12.14
CA PHE A 134 7.78 -3.27 11.31
C PHE A 134 6.36 -3.67 11.72
N ILE A 135 5.40 -3.65 10.80
CA ILE A 135 3.99 -3.93 11.05
C ILE A 135 3.57 -5.15 10.22
N ALA A 136 3.60 -6.32 10.85
CA ALA A 136 3.18 -7.57 10.25
C ALA A 136 1.66 -7.71 10.35
N ARG A 137 0.97 -7.73 9.20
CA ARG A 137 -0.45 -8.08 9.10
C ARG A 137 -0.59 -9.59 8.96
N ASN A 138 -0.78 -10.27 10.08
CA ASN A 138 -0.99 -11.72 10.08
C ASN A 138 -2.48 -12.01 9.92
N ASN A 139 -2.91 -12.20 8.67
CA ASN A 139 -4.32 -12.40 8.32
C ASN A 139 -4.66 -13.89 8.08
N GLY A 140 -3.70 -14.77 8.39
CA GLY A 140 -3.81 -16.23 8.34
C GLY A 140 -3.54 -16.87 6.98
N PHE A 141 -3.38 -16.11 5.90
CA PHE A 141 -3.27 -16.66 4.54
C PHE A 141 -2.40 -15.85 3.57
N ALA A 142 -1.43 -16.54 2.96
CA ALA A 142 -0.69 -16.07 1.78
C ALA A 142 -1.30 -16.68 0.51
N ILE A 143 -2.18 -15.92 -0.17
CA ILE A 143 -3.03 -16.43 -1.26
C ILE A 143 -3.88 -17.60 -0.75
N SER A 144 -3.49 -18.84 -1.08
CA SER A 144 -4.11 -20.10 -0.67
C SER A 144 -3.40 -20.83 0.46
N THR A 145 -2.14 -20.46 0.74
CA THR A 145 -1.32 -21.10 1.77
C THR A 145 -1.75 -20.62 3.16
N PRO A 146 -2.30 -21.50 4.02
CA PRO A 146 -2.63 -21.14 5.39
C PRO A 146 -1.36 -20.91 6.22
N ALA A 147 -1.46 -20.11 7.28
CA ALA A 147 -0.34 -19.83 8.19
C ALA A 147 0.32 -21.11 8.76
N THR A 148 -0.46 -22.18 8.96
CA THR A 148 0.02 -23.48 9.42
C THR A 148 0.97 -24.19 8.46
N GLU A 149 0.93 -23.82 7.18
CA GLU A 149 1.89 -24.28 6.16
C GLU A 149 2.97 -23.23 5.86
N GLN A 150 2.79 -22.00 6.35
CA GLN A 150 3.71 -20.90 6.16
C GLN A 150 4.89 -20.95 7.14
N TYR A 151 4.63 -21.37 8.39
CA TYR A 151 5.66 -21.50 9.42
C TYR A 151 5.22 -22.43 10.56
N TYR A 152 6.21 -22.98 11.27
CA TYR A 152 6.00 -23.80 12.48
C TYR A 152 6.28 -23.06 13.80
N GLY A 153 6.82 -21.84 13.73
CA GLY A 153 7.05 -20.99 14.90
C GLY A 153 5.76 -20.34 15.41
N ASP A 154 5.86 -19.64 16.54
CA ASP A 154 4.75 -18.87 17.09
C ASP A 154 4.60 -17.53 16.34
N GLY A 155 4.04 -17.58 15.13
CA GLY A 155 3.78 -16.40 14.30
C GLY A 155 5.02 -15.63 13.87
N ILE A 156 4.84 -14.34 13.64
CA ILE A 156 5.91 -13.41 13.27
C ILE A 156 6.52 -12.78 14.52
N ALA A 157 5.74 -12.51 15.57
CA ALA A 157 6.22 -11.89 16.79
C ALA A 157 7.37 -12.66 17.46
N SER A 158 7.32 -14.00 17.49
CA SER A 158 8.39 -14.79 18.09
C SER A 158 9.74 -14.69 17.36
N ARG A 159 9.75 -14.19 16.12
CA ARG A 159 10.98 -14.03 15.32
C ARG A 159 11.78 -12.79 15.73
N GLY A 160 11.09 -11.71 16.13
CA GLY A 160 11.71 -10.43 16.47
C GLY A 160 12.78 -10.51 17.57
N PRO A 161 12.52 -11.19 18.72
CA PRO A 161 13.52 -11.38 19.77
C PRO A 161 14.80 -12.07 19.30
N GLY A 162 14.73 -12.95 18.29
CA GLY A 162 15.92 -13.58 17.69
C GLY A 162 16.88 -12.59 17.01
N TYR A 163 16.36 -11.42 16.62
CA TYR A 163 17.15 -10.30 16.11
C TYR A 163 17.45 -9.24 17.18
N GLY A 164 17.06 -9.47 18.44
CA GLY A 164 17.14 -8.44 19.49
C GLY A 164 16.23 -7.24 19.25
N ILE A 165 15.11 -7.45 18.54
CA ILE A 165 14.11 -6.43 18.24
C ILE A 165 12.95 -6.53 19.24
N ASP A 166 12.64 -5.41 19.90
CA ASP A 166 11.46 -5.28 20.76
C ASP A 166 10.22 -5.65 19.95
N THR A 167 9.36 -6.50 20.51
CA THR A 167 8.24 -7.07 19.76
C THR A 167 6.96 -7.13 20.57
N VAL A 168 5.83 -6.86 19.92
CA VAL A 168 4.48 -6.99 20.49
C VAL A 168 3.54 -7.65 19.49
N ARG A 169 2.64 -8.50 19.97
CA ARG A 169 1.49 -9.01 19.22
C ARG A 169 0.22 -8.33 19.72
N VAL A 170 -0.64 -7.91 18.80
CA VAL A 170 -1.91 -7.24 19.10
C VAL A 170 -3.08 -7.86 18.37
N ASP A 171 -4.27 -7.66 18.92
CA ASP A 171 -5.51 -7.85 18.19
C ASP A 171 -5.61 -6.78 17.07
N GLY A 172 -5.45 -7.21 15.83
CA GLY A 172 -5.49 -6.36 14.63
C GLY A 172 -6.87 -5.89 14.25
N ASN A 173 -7.93 -6.44 14.86
CA ASN A 173 -9.32 -6.02 14.67
C ASN A 173 -9.78 -5.02 15.75
N ASP A 174 -8.93 -4.71 16.73
CA ASP A 174 -9.11 -3.64 17.70
C ASP A 174 -8.30 -2.40 17.28
N VAL A 175 -8.98 -1.39 16.73
CA VAL A 175 -8.32 -0.17 16.25
C VAL A 175 -7.60 0.61 17.36
N LEU A 176 -8.07 0.54 18.60
CA LEU A 176 -7.44 1.23 19.73
C LEU A 176 -6.21 0.47 20.24
N ALA A 177 -6.25 -0.86 20.22
CA ALA A 177 -5.09 -1.69 20.53
C ALA A 177 -3.96 -1.47 19.52
N VAL A 178 -4.29 -1.48 18.22
CA VAL A 178 -3.33 -1.20 17.14
C VAL A 178 -2.76 0.22 17.29
N LEU A 179 -3.62 1.22 17.47
CA LEU A 179 -3.20 2.61 17.66
C LEU A 179 -2.21 2.74 18.82
N THR A 180 -2.52 2.13 19.96
CA THR A 180 -1.69 2.19 21.16
C THR A 180 -0.35 1.50 20.94
N ALA A 181 -0.34 0.31 20.35
CA ALA A 181 0.88 -0.45 20.09
C ALA A 181 1.79 0.25 19.07
N VAL A 182 1.23 0.83 18.00
CA VAL A 182 2.03 1.54 16.99
C VAL A 182 2.59 2.84 17.56
N ARG A 183 1.84 3.57 18.39
CA ARG A 183 2.37 4.76 19.09
C ARG A 183 3.53 4.41 20.01
N GLU A 184 3.40 3.33 20.78
CA GLU A 184 4.45 2.87 21.69
C GLU A 184 5.67 2.34 20.90
N ALA A 185 5.44 1.57 19.83
CA ALA A 185 6.50 1.08 18.96
C ALA A 185 7.27 2.23 18.32
N ARG A 186 6.56 3.25 17.82
CA ARG A 186 7.16 4.47 17.28
C ARG A 186 8.01 5.19 18.33
N ARG A 187 7.48 5.38 19.53
CA ARG A 187 8.20 6.03 20.64
C ARG A 187 9.49 5.29 20.97
N ARG A 188 9.41 3.97 21.17
CA ARG A 188 10.57 3.12 21.44
C ARG A 188 11.59 3.11 20.31
N ALA A 189 11.12 3.03 19.07
CA ALA A 189 12.01 3.02 17.91
C ALA A 189 12.86 4.29 17.83
N LEU A 190 12.27 5.45 18.13
CA LEU A 190 12.98 6.73 18.21
C LEU A 190 13.94 6.78 19.40
N GLU A 191 13.47 6.46 20.61
CA GLU A 191 14.29 6.55 21.83
C GLU A 191 15.50 5.61 21.82
N GLN A 192 15.31 4.39 21.33
CA GLN A 192 16.37 3.39 21.26
C GLN A 192 17.20 3.52 19.97
N GLY A 193 16.68 4.21 18.96
CA GLY A 193 17.24 4.25 17.61
C GLY A 193 17.30 2.87 16.95
N ARG A 194 16.37 1.97 17.30
CA ARG A 194 16.32 0.56 16.87
C ARG A 194 14.94 0.19 16.39
N ALA A 195 14.82 -0.92 15.67
CA ALA A 195 13.53 -1.38 15.21
C ALA A 195 12.63 -1.93 16.33
N VAL A 196 11.31 -1.84 16.09
CA VAL A 196 10.26 -2.52 16.86
C VAL A 196 9.37 -3.29 15.90
N LEU A 197 8.99 -4.51 16.25
CA LEU A 197 8.06 -5.35 15.49
C LEU A 197 6.68 -5.38 16.16
N VAL A 198 5.65 -5.08 15.38
CA VAL A 198 4.25 -5.19 15.76
C VAL A 198 3.61 -6.26 14.88
N GLU A 199 3.15 -7.36 15.47
CA GLU A 199 2.32 -8.35 14.77
C GLU A 199 0.84 -8.08 15.08
N ALA A 200 0.10 -7.64 14.08
CA ALA A 200 -1.34 -7.45 14.17
C ALA A 200 -2.06 -8.70 13.65
N MET A 201 -2.76 -9.39 14.55
CA MET A 201 -3.53 -10.59 14.23
C MET A 201 -4.90 -10.20 13.68
N SER A 202 -5.21 -10.64 12.46
CA SER A 202 -6.49 -10.35 11.80
C SER A 202 -6.92 -11.55 10.96
N TYR A 203 -7.93 -11.38 10.11
CA TYR A 203 -8.42 -12.40 9.20
C TYR A 203 -8.77 -11.78 7.85
N ARG A 204 -8.25 -12.35 6.75
CA ARG A 204 -8.59 -11.89 5.40
C ARG A 204 -9.99 -12.37 5.02
N VAL A 205 -11.00 -11.53 5.27
CA VAL A 205 -12.40 -11.83 4.94
C VAL A 205 -12.62 -11.91 3.43
N GLY A 206 -11.97 -11.01 2.69
CA GLY A 206 -11.99 -10.97 1.24
C GLY A 206 -11.23 -12.10 0.55
N HIS A 207 -11.32 -12.13 -0.78
CA HIS A 207 -10.45 -12.97 -1.61
C HIS A 207 -9.01 -12.42 -1.57
N HIS A 208 -8.03 -13.18 -2.07
CA HIS A 208 -6.68 -12.63 -2.20
C HIS A 208 -6.67 -11.46 -3.21
N SER A 209 -7.32 -11.61 -4.35
CA SER A 209 -7.44 -10.56 -5.36
C SER A 209 -8.65 -10.80 -6.23
N THR A 210 -8.88 -9.95 -7.24
CA THR A 210 -9.89 -10.20 -8.28
C THR A 210 -9.57 -11.41 -9.16
N SER A 211 -8.35 -11.93 -9.08
CA SER A 211 -7.88 -13.13 -9.80
C SER A 211 -7.93 -14.40 -8.94
N ASP A 212 -8.52 -14.35 -7.74
CA ASP A 212 -8.57 -15.45 -6.78
C ASP A 212 -10.02 -15.80 -6.40
N ASP A 213 -10.29 -17.09 -6.23
CA ASP A 213 -11.50 -17.58 -5.56
C ASP A 213 -11.10 -18.30 -4.28
N SER A 214 -11.27 -17.61 -3.16
CA SER A 214 -10.83 -18.15 -1.89
C SER A 214 -11.66 -19.32 -1.36
N PHE A 215 -12.84 -19.58 -1.94
CA PHE A 215 -13.66 -20.72 -1.53
C PHE A 215 -13.14 -22.05 -2.07
N ALA A 216 -12.15 -22.00 -2.98
CA ALA A 216 -11.44 -23.20 -3.43
C ALA A 216 -10.56 -23.82 -2.33
N TYR A 217 -10.16 -23.04 -1.31
CA TYR A 217 -9.23 -23.49 -0.26
C TYR A 217 -9.62 -23.06 1.16
N ARG A 218 -10.74 -22.32 1.33
CA ARG A 218 -11.31 -21.96 2.64
C ARG A 218 -12.81 -22.24 2.69
N PRO A 219 -13.35 -22.83 3.76
CA PRO A 219 -14.79 -23.01 3.92
C PRO A 219 -15.53 -21.67 3.95
N ARG A 220 -16.62 -21.55 3.18
CA ARG A 220 -17.52 -20.38 3.20
C ARG A 220 -18.03 -20.05 4.60
N SER A 221 -18.37 -21.07 5.38
CA SER A 221 -18.87 -20.91 6.74
C SER A 221 -17.86 -20.23 7.66
N GLU A 222 -16.58 -20.61 7.57
CA GLU A 222 -15.51 -20.01 8.38
C GLU A 222 -15.38 -18.50 8.11
N VAL A 223 -15.39 -18.11 6.83
CA VAL A 223 -15.29 -16.69 6.43
C VAL A 223 -16.49 -15.89 6.93
N GLU A 224 -17.70 -16.43 6.79
CA GLU A 224 -18.93 -15.77 7.26
C GLU A 224 -18.99 -15.66 8.79
N ASP A 225 -18.50 -16.67 9.51
CA ASP A 225 -18.42 -16.65 10.96
C ASP A 225 -17.41 -15.58 11.43
N ARG A 226 -16.22 -15.51 10.81
CA ARG A 226 -15.23 -14.47 11.09
C ARG A 226 -15.79 -13.07 10.83
N LYS A 227 -16.47 -12.87 9.71
CA LYS A 227 -17.09 -11.60 9.33
C LYS A 227 -18.18 -11.14 10.32
N LYS A 228 -18.88 -12.05 10.98
CA LYS A 228 -19.92 -11.73 11.97
C LYS A 228 -19.36 -11.52 13.37
N VAL A 229 -18.45 -12.40 13.79
CA VAL A 229 -17.97 -12.46 15.17
C VAL A 229 -16.91 -11.40 15.43
N ASP A 230 -16.03 -11.13 14.47
CA ASP A 230 -14.84 -10.31 14.68
C ASP A 230 -14.62 -9.32 13.52
N ASN A 231 -15.55 -8.38 13.40
CA ASN A 231 -15.49 -7.31 12.40
C ASN A 231 -14.97 -6.01 13.03
N PRO A 232 -13.84 -5.45 12.56
CA PRO A 232 -13.24 -4.25 13.16
C PRO A 232 -14.15 -3.01 13.13
N ILE A 233 -14.90 -2.83 12.04
CA ILE A 233 -15.81 -1.69 11.88
C ILE A 233 -16.98 -1.79 12.87
N VAL A 234 -17.59 -2.97 12.98
CA VAL A 234 -18.69 -3.20 13.93
C VAL A 234 -18.22 -3.05 15.37
N ARG A 235 -17.05 -3.62 15.71
CA ARG A 235 -16.45 -3.51 17.05
C ARG A 235 -16.27 -2.05 17.45
N PHE A 236 -15.64 -1.24 16.59
CA PHE A 236 -15.42 0.17 16.91
C PHE A 236 -16.71 1.00 16.92
N ARG A 237 -17.65 0.73 16.00
CA ARG A 237 -18.98 1.36 16.01
C ARG A 237 -19.71 1.16 17.34
N LEU A 238 -19.78 -0.09 17.83
CA LEU A 238 -20.42 -0.40 19.11
C LEU A 238 -19.74 0.32 20.28
N PHE A 239 -18.40 0.45 20.25
CA PHE A 239 -17.68 1.25 21.24
C PHE A 239 -18.11 2.73 21.18
N LEU A 240 -18.16 3.34 19.99
CA LEU A 240 -18.57 4.75 19.84
C LEU A 240 -20.03 4.98 20.26
N GLU A 241 -20.95 4.08 19.92
CA GLU A 241 -22.35 4.09 20.36
C GLU A 241 -22.44 4.01 21.89
N SER A 242 -21.63 3.15 22.53
CA SER A 242 -21.59 3.05 24.00
C SER A 242 -21.13 4.33 24.70
N LYS A 243 -20.41 5.20 23.97
CA LYS A 243 -19.96 6.53 24.44
C LYS A 243 -20.92 7.65 24.05
N GLY A 244 -21.97 7.37 23.28
CA GLY A 244 -22.86 8.40 22.72
C GLY A 244 -22.19 9.29 21.66
N TRP A 245 -21.12 8.81 21.01
CA TRP A 245 -20.39 9.55 19.97
C TRP A 245 -20.83 9.18 18.56
N TRP A 246 -21.63 8.13 18.42
CA TRP A 246 -22.13 7.63 17.14
C TRP A 246 -23.56 7.11 17.31
N ASP A 247 -24.34 7.18 16.24
CA ASP A 247 -25.70 6.67 16.18
C ASP A 247 -26.06 6.19 14.76
N ALA A 248 -27.25 5.59 14.63
CA ALA A 248 -27.74 5.02 13.38
C ALA A 248 -27.96 6.08 12.27
N THR A 249 -28.31 7.31 12.65
CA THR A 249 -28.51 8.41 11.69
C THR A 249 -27.18 8.83 11.07
N SER A 250 -26.17 9.04 11.92
CA SER A 250 -24.81 9.37 11.51
C SER A 250 -24.19 8.28 10.64
N GLU A 251 -24.43 7.00 10.96
CA GLU A 251 -24.01 5.85 10.17
C GLU A 251 -24.57 5.88 8.74
N GLU A 252 -25.87 6.08 8.60
CA GLU A 252 -26.54 6.08 7.28
C GLU A 252 -26.11 7.29 6.44
N GLU A 253 -26.01 8.48 7.07
CA GLU A 253 -25.51 9.69 6.41
C GLU A 253 -24.06 9.52 5.91
N LEU A 254 -23.19 8.94 6.73
CA LEU A 254 -21.80 8.64 6.38
C LEU A 254 -21.72 7.69 5.19
N LYS A 255 -22.47 6.58 5.23
CA LYS A 255 -22.52 5.59 4.13
C LYS A 255 -23.00 6.20 2.83
N LYS A 256 -24.09 6.97 2.88
CA LYS A 256 -24.66 7.63 1.70
C LYS A 256 -23.66 8.61 1.09
N ARG A 257 -23.01 9.43 1.91
CA ARG A 257 -21.98 10.39 1.46
C ARG A 257 -20.80 9.66 0.82
N HIS A 258 -20.21 8.67 1.50
CA HIS A 258 -19.06 7.94 0.95
C HIS A 258 -19.39 7.19 -0.33
N ARG A 259 -20.59 6.60 -0.45
CA ARG A 259 -21.04 6.00 -1.71
C ARG A 259 -21.05 7.03 -2.84
N ASN A 260 -21.59 8.22 -2.60
CA ASN A 260 -21.63 9.29 -3.61
C ASN A 260 -20.24 9.78 -3.98
N ASP A 261 -19.36 9.96 -2.99
CA ASP A 261 -17.97 10.42 -3.20
C ASP A 261 -17.18 9.41 -4.05
N VAL A 262 -17.29 8.11 -3.74
CA VAL A 262 -16.65 7.03 -4.51
C VAL A 262 -17.18 6.97 -5.93
N MET A 263 -18.51 7.04 -6.13
CA MET A 263 -19.10 7.01 -7.48
C MET A 263 -18.71 8.23 -8.31
N LYS A 264 -18.59 9.41 -7.67
CA LYS A 264 -18.13 10.63 -8.34
C LYS A 264 -16.68 10.48 -8.81
N ALA A 265 -15.78 10.03 -7.94
CA ALA A 265 -14.37 9.82 -8.28
C ALA A 265 -14.20 8.75 -9.37
N LEU A 266 -14.95 7.64 -9.28
CA LEU A 266 -14.97 6.59 -10.28
C LEU A 266 -15.33 7.13 -11.67
N LYS A 267 -16.45 7.87 -11.76
CA LYS A 267 -16.91 8.45 -13.03
C LYS A 267 -15.91 9.47 -13.58
N ALA A 268 -15.29 10.27 -12.73
CA ALA A 268 -14.26 11.22 -13.17
C ALA A 268 -13.04 10.48 -13.76
N ALA A 269 -12.58 9.41 -13.10
CA ALA A 269 -11.43 8.64 -13.54
C ALA A 269 -11.69 7.82 -14.81
N GLU A 270 -12.89 7.25 -14.97
CA GLU A 270 -13.30 6.50 -16.16
C GLU A 270 -13.35 7.37 -17.42
N ASN A 271 -13.72 8.64 -17.29
CA ASN A 271 -13.78 9.59 -18.40
C ASN A 271 -12.45 10.28 -18.69
N ALA A 272 -11.44 10.14 -17.83
CA ALA A 272 -10.13 10.72 -18.06
C ALA A 272 -9.34 9.85 -19.07
N PRO A 273 -8.65 10.45 -20.05
CA PRO A 273 -7.79 9.70 -20.94
C PRO A 273 -6.58 9.15 -20.17
N ARG A 274 -5.90 8.16 -20.76
CA ARG A 274 -4.57 7.74 -20.36
C ARG A 274 -3.56 8.89 -20.45
N PRO A 275 -2.39 8.77 -19.80
CA PRO A 275 -1.30 9.75 -19.92
C PRO A 275 -0.87 10.00 -21.37
N GLU A 276 0.03 10.95 -21.58
CA GLU A 276 0.64 11.16 -22.90
C GLU A 276 1.46 9.92 -23.28
N LEU A 277 1.45 9.53 -24.57
CA LEU A 277 2.10 8.30 -24.99
C LEU A 277 3.62 8.38 -24.84
N SER A 278 4.20 9.57 -24.99
CA SER A 278 5.62 9.84 -24.74
C SER A 278 6.06 9.58 -23.30
N GLU A 279 5.14 9.59 -22.33
CA GLU A 279 5.49 9.31 -20.94
C GLU A 279 6.03 7.89 -20.74
N LEU A 280 5.77 6.96 -21.67
CA LEU A 280 6.37 5.62 -21.71
C LEU A 280 7.91 5.64 -21.62
N PHE A 281 8.56 6.66 -22.17
CA PHE A 281 10.02 6.77 -22.26
C PHE A 281 10.64 7.63 -21.15
N THR A 282 9.81 8.30 -20.34
CA THR A 282 10.30 9.24 -19.32
C THR A 282 10.58 8.55 -17.99
N ASP A 283 11.41 9.18 -17.15
CA ASP A 283 11.80 8.73 -15.79
C ASP A 283 12.45 7.34 -15.69
N VAL A 284 12.86 6.73 -16.81
CA VAL A 284 13.67 5.50 -16.79
C VAL A 284 15.04 5.78 -16.17
N TYR A 285 15.60 6.95 -16.46
CA TYR A 285 16.85 7.46 -15.90
C TYR A 285 16.67 8.89 -15.40
N GLY A 286 17.49 9.31 -14.43
CA GLY A 286 17.67 10.71 -14.10
C GLY A 286 18.74 11.34 -15.00
N GLY A 287 18.59 12.64 -15.31
CA GLY A 287 19.56 13.38 -16.14
C GLY A 287 19.23 13.37 -17.63
N GLU A 288 20.26 13.32 -18.48
CA GLU A 288 20.09 13.30 -19.93
C GLU A 288 19.52 11.95 -20.40
N GLU A 289 18.58 11.99 -21.34
CA GLU A 289 18.01 10.79 -21.95
C GLU A 289 19.08 10.00 -22.74
N PRO A 290 19.29 8.71 -22.41
CA PRO A 290 20.18 7.84 -23.15
C PRO A 290 19.82 7.71 -24.63
N TRP A 291 20.83 7.60 -25.48
CA TRP A 291 20.68 7.53 -26.94
C TRP A 291 19.73 6.40 -27.39
N ASN A 292 19.71 5.26 -26.69
CA ASN A 292 18.87 4.12 -27.04
C ASN A 292 17.39 4.35 -26.71
N LEU A 293 17.06 5.14 -25.68
CA LEU A 293 15.66 5.53 -25.42
C LEU A 293 15.18 6.56 -26.45
N ARG A 294 16.07 7.46 -26.87
CA ARG A 294 15.81 8.40 -27.96
C ARG A 294 15.51 7.67 -29.27
N GLU A 295 16.35 6.69 -29.62
CA GLU A 295 16.16 5.83 -30.81
C GLU A 295 14.82 5.08 -30.77
N GLN A 296 14.47 4.44 -29.66
CA GLN A 296 13.20 3.72 -29.50
C GLN A 296 11.97 4.66 -29.61
N ARG A 297 12.07 5.87 -29.05
CA ARG A 297 11.03 6.88 -29.19
C ARG A 297 10.87 7.32 -30.64
N GLU A 298 11.97 7.56 -31.36
CA GLU A 298 11.96 7.90 -32.77
C GLU A 298 11.37 6.77 -33.65
N GLU A 299 11.69 5.51 -33.32
CA GLU A 299 11.11 4.34 -33.98
C GLU A 299 9.59 4.29 -33.78
N LEU A 300 9.10 4.47 -32.55
CA LEU A 300 7.65 4.54 -32.30
C LEU A 300 7.02 5.71 -33.05
N THR A 301 7.64 6.89 -33.05
CA THR A 301 7.16 8.05 -33.82
C THR A 301 7.07 7.73 -35.32
N ALA A 302 8.03 7.01 -35.89
CA ALA A 302 8.00 6.59 -37.29
C ALA A 302 6.87 5.59 -37.57
N LEU A 303 6.64 4.62 -36.66
CA LEU A 303 5.52 3.69 -36.75
C LEU A 303 4.17 4.42 -36.68
N LEU A 304 4.02 5.40 -35.78
CA LEU A 304 2.80 6.21 -35.66
C LEU A 304 2.52 7.02 -36.92
N LYS A 305 3.54 7.60 -37.56
CA LYS A 305 3.39 8.29 -38.86
C LYS A 305 2.90 7.36 -39.96
N LYS A 306 3.37 6.12 -39.98
CA LYS A 306 3.03 5.13 -41.01
C LYS A 306 1.67 4.46 -40.79
N TYR A 307 1.37 4.11 -39.54
CA TYR A 307 0.27 3.22 -39.18
C TYR A 307 -0.83 3.88 -38.34
N GLY A 308 -0.53 4.97 -37.61
CA GLY A 308 -1.45 5.59 -36.65
C GLY A 308 -2.79 6.02 -37.25
N ASN A 309 -2.79 6.46 -38.51
CA ASN A 309 -3.99 6.89 -39.24
C ASN A 309 -4.50 5.88 -40.28
N SER A 310 -3.81 4.77 -40.50
CA SER A 310 -4.13 3.80 -41.55
C SER A 310 -4.57 2.44 -41.02
N TRP A 311 -4.11 2.03 -39.82
CA TRP A 311 -4.46 0.76 -39.21
C TRP A 311 -5.40 0.94 -38.01
N GLU A 312 -6.60 0.37 -38.10
CA GLU A 312 -7.70 0.58 -37.14
C GLU A 312 -7.37 0.25 -35.67
N PRO A 313 -6.60 -0.81 -35.35
CA PRO A 313 -6.17 -1.07 -33.98
C PRO A 313 -5.34 0.08 -33.36
N TRP A 314 -4.45 0.73 -34.11
CA TRP A 314 -3.73 1.91 -33.60
C TRP A 314 -4.67 3.07 -33.34
N LYS A 315 -5.60 3.37 -34.26
CA LYS A 315 -6.57 4.46 -34.05
C LYS A 315 -7.36 4.28 -32.76
N LYS A 316 -7.89 3.08 -32.55
CA LYS A 316 -8.66 2.75 -31.35
C LYS A 316 -7.83 2.87 -30.08
N GLU A 317 -6.58 2.42 -30.11
CA GLU A 317 -5.71 2.49 -28.95
C GLU A 317 -5.26 3.92 -28.67
N LEU A 318 -4.85 4.67 -29.69
CA LEU A 318 -4.42 6.07 -29.60
C LEU A 318 -5.52 6.97 -29.04
N ALA A 319 -6.78 6.75 -29.43
CA ALA A 319 -7.94 7.50 -28.92
C ALA A 319 -8.12 7.42 -27.38
N ARG A 320 -7.42 6.49 -26.71
CA ARG A 320 -7.44 6.35 -25.25
C ARG A 320 -6.40 7.20 -24.56
N PHE A 321 -5.35 7.63 -25.25
CA PHE A 321 -4.27 8.47 -24.71
C PHE A 321 -4.61 9.94 -24.84
N LYS A 322 -4.12 10.75 -23.89
CA LYS A 322 -4.22 12.20 -23.96
C LYS A 322 -3.60 12.68 -25.27
N ASN A 323 -4.27 13.61 -25.96
CA ASN A 323 -3.88 14.12 -27.26
C ASN A 323 -3.76 13.06 -28.37
N ASN A 324 -4.35 11.87 -28.21
CA ASN A 324 -4.35 10.81 -29.21
C ASN A 324 -2.96 10.38 -29.71
N GLY A 325 -1.91 10.51 -28.88
CA GLY A 325 -0.51 10.23 -29.24
C GLY A 325 0.15 11.27 -30.14
N GLU A 326 -0.49 12.43 -30.38
CA GLU A 326 0.09 13.51 -31.17
C GLU A 326 1.31 14.17 -30.50
N ASP A 327 1.50 13.98 -29.20
CA ASP A 327 2.65 14.46 -28.44
C ASP A 327 3.97 13.91 -29.02
N LEU A 328 3.98 12.65 -29.47
CA LEU A 328 5.14 12.03 -30.13
C LEU A 328 5.35 12.48 -31.58
N LEU A 329 4.33 13.06 -32.23
CA LEU A 329 4.42 13.55 -33.60
C LEU A 329 4.87 15.02 -33.68
N LYS A 330 4.64 15.79 -32.59
CA LYS A 330 4.96 17.22 -32.49
C LYS A 330 6.35 17.50 -31.91
N SER A 331 6.97 16.52 -31.26
CA SER A 331 8.37 16.55 -30.80
C SER A 331 9.30 16.82 -32.00
N LYS A 332 9.82 18.05 -32.10
CA LYS A 332 10.79 18.49 -33.12
C LYS A 332 12.21 18.35 -32.62
#